data_AF-A0A679F760-F1
#
_entry.id   AF-A0A679F760-F1
#
_cell.length_a   1.000
_cell.length_b   1.000
_cell.length_c   1.000
_cell.angle_alpha   90.00
_cell.angle_beta   90.00
_cell.angle_gamma   90.00
#
_symmetry.space_group_name_H-M   'P 1'
#
loop_
_entity.id
_entity.type
_entity.pdbx_description
1 polymer ?
#
loop_
_entity_poly.entity_id
_entity_poly.type
_entity_poly.pdbx_seq_one_letter_code
_entity_poly.pdbx_strand_id
1 'polypeptide(L)'
;MFQPLYAILLDGGFLTKKLYAKLERHPTADDIVAECERLQNLQAVKNYELLRIYYYDAPPSADSVTKPVSRTRMNLATTERFRLSQSLYDQLVLKPHFALRMGETRLSPDKWRIKPRVARSLVSEQRALGDDDFELDLSQKGVDMRIGLDMARLALRETVRAVVVVRRFGLCSGVQIRSS
;
A
#
# COMPACT_ATOMS: atom_id res chain seq x y z
N MET A 1 12.82 33.34 9.43
CA MET A 1 11.43 33.28 8.92
C MET A 1 11.04 31.81 8.90
N PHE A 2 10.02 31.39 9.64
CA PHE A 2 9.61 29.98 9.66
C PHE A 2 8.91 29.63 8.35
N GLN A 3 9.34 28.57 7.67
CA GLN A 3 8.64 28.07 6.49
C GLN A 3 7.35 27.35 6.93
N PRO A 4 6.25 27.49 6.18
CA PRO A 4 5.04 26.71 6.45
C PRO A 4 5.33 25.22 6.32
N LEU A 5 4.72 24.40 7.18
CA LEU A 5 4.94 22.96 7.18
C LEU A 5 4.02 22.23 6.20
N TYR A 6 4.47 21.11 5.63
CA TYR A 6 3.64 20.19 4.86
C TYR A 6 3.91 18.73 5.23
N ALA A 7 2.98 17.83 4.90
CA ALA A 7 3.15 16.38 5.07
C ALA A 7 2.89 15.62 3.77
N ILE A 8 3.52 14.45 3.65
CA ILE A 8 3.31 13.52 2.54
C ILE A 8 2.58 12.28 3.08
N LEU A 9 1.48 11.87 2.46
CA LEU A 9 0.71 10.68 2.81
C LEU A 9 0.75 9.70 1.65
N LEU A 10 1.28 8.50 1.88
CA LEU A 10 1.53 7.49 0.86
C LEU A 10 0.68 6.25 1.14
N ASP A 11 -0.20 5.89 0.22
CA ASP A 11 -0.79 4.56 0.14
C ASP A 11 0.29 3.60 -0.40
N GLY A 12 0.83 2.78 0.49
CA GLY A 12 1.90 1.82 0.21
C GLY A 12 1.50 0.77 -0.80
N GLY A 13 0.26 0.25 -0.71
CA GLY A 13 -0.25 -0.74 -1.65
C GLY A 13 -0.39 -0.18 -3.07
N PHE A 14 -0.78 1.08 -3.21
CA PHE A 14 -0.81 1.76 -4.51
C PHE A 14 0.59 2.12 -5.02
N LEU A 15 1.41 2.74 -4.18
CA LEU A 15 2.74 3.22 -4.56
C LEU A 15 3.65 2.07 -4.98
N THR A 16 3.66 0.96 -4.23
CA THR A 16 4.49 -0.20 -4.55
C THR A 16 4.09 -0.84 -5.87
N LYS A 17 2.78 -0.93 -6.18
CA LYS A 17 2.29 -1.41 -7.48
C LYS A 17 2.72 -0.49 -8.63
N LYS A 18 2.61 0.84 -8.43
CA LYS A 18 3.04 1.82 -9.43
C LYS A 18 4.54 1.73 -9.71
N LEU A 19 5.36 1.61 -8.67
CA LEU A 19 6.81 1.47 -8.80
C LEU A 19 7.18 0.12 -9.42
N TYR A 20 6.52 -0.98 -9.05
CA TYR A 20 6.73 -2.29 -9.65
C TYR A 20 6.50 -2.24 -11.18
N ALA A 21 5.41 -1.62 -11.62
CA ALA A 21 5.11 -1.48 -13.05
C ALA A 21 6.14 -0.62 -13.81
N LYS A 22 6.83 0.30 -13.11
CA LYS A 22 7.85 1.18 -13.69
C LYS A 22 9.25 0.55 -13.68
N LEU A 23 9.58 -0.18 -12.63
CA LEU A 23 10.92 -0.72 -12.37
C LEU A 23 11.07 -2.17 -12.82
N GLU A 24 9.96 -2.86 -13.08
CA GLU A 24 9.90 -4.30 -13.39
C GLU A 24 10.53 -5.18 -12.30
N ARG A 25 10.59 -4.67 -11.06
CA ARG A 25 11.05 -5.38 -9.86
C ARG A 25 10.33 -4.86 -8.61
N HIS A 26 10.43 -5.59 -7.51
CA HIS A 26 9.95 -5.12 -6.22
C HIS A 26 10.69 -3.83 -5.79
N PRO A 27 9.96 -2.77 -5.40
CA PRO A 27 10.57 -1.53 -4.95
C PRO A 27 11.21 -1.71 -3.57
N THR A 28 12.35 -1.07 -3.39
CA THR A 28 13.10 -0.98 -2.13
C THR A 28 12.70 0.27 -1.36
N ALA A 29 13.18 0.40 -0.12
CA ALA A 29 12.98 1.63 0.65
C ALA A 29 13.60 2.85 -0.05
N ASP A 30 14.73 2.68 -0.75
CA ASP A 30 15.39 3.76 -1.48
C ASP A 30 14.57 4.21 -2.70
N ASP A 31 13.87 3.28 -3.38
CA ASP A 31 12.97 3.65 -4.47
C ASP A 31 11.79 4.50 -3.96
N ILE A 32 11.28 4.20 -2.76
CA ILE A 32 10.23 4.99 -2.11
C ILE A 32 10.76 6.36 -1.68
N VAL A 33 11.98 6.42 -1.14
CA VAL A 33 12.64 7.68 -0.77
C VAL A 33 12.85 8.55 -2.01
N ALA A 34 13.34 8.00 -3.11
CA ALA A 34 13.53 8.72 -4.36
C ALA A 34 12.20 9.27 -4.92
N GLU A 35 11.11 8.50 -4.84
CA GLU A 35 9.79 9.03 -5.20
C GLU A 35 9.35 10.15 -4.24
N CYS A 36 9.66 10.07 -2.94
CA CYS A 36 9.39 11.15 -2.00
C CYS A 36 10.20 12.39 -2.32
N GLU A 37 11.50 12.29 -2.62
CA GLU A 37 12.35 13.40 -3.04
C GLU A 37 11.76 14.09 -4.29
N ARG A 38 11.25 13.31 -5.25
CA ARG A 38 10.52 13.86 -6.40
C ARG A 38 9.28 14.66 -5.99
N LEU A 39 8.53 14.20 -4.97
CA LEU A 39 7.36 14.91 -4.43
C LEU A 39 7.75 16.17 -3.67
N GLN A 40 8.85 16.15 -2.93
CA GLN A 40 9.38 17.31 -2.20
C GLN A 40 9.80 18.43 -3.16
N ASN A 41 10.22 18.08 -4.38
CA ASN A 41 10.59 19.03 -5.42
C ASN A 41 9.40 19.59 -6.23
N LEU A 42 8.15 19.29 -5.85
CA LEU A 42 6.98 19.89 -6.50
C LEU A 42 6.90 21.38 -6.18
N GLN A 43 6.62 22.21 -7.18
CA GLN A 43 6.50 23.67 -7.02
C GLN A 43 5.51 24.08 -5.93
N ALA A 44 4.44 23.29 -5.75
CA ALA A 44 3.41 23.54 -4.75
C ALA A 44 3.90 23.47 -3.29
N VAL A 45 5.01 22.79 -3.02
CA VAL A 45 5.59 22.64 -1.67
C VAL A 45 7.03 23.14 -1.59
N LYS A 46 7.56 23.75 -2.66
CA LYS A 46 8.97 24.19 -2.74
C LYS A 46 9.36 25.20 -1.65
N ASN A 47 8.40 25.99 -1.16
CA ASN A 47 8.60 26.99 -0.10
C ASN A 47 8.11 26.49 1.27
N TYR A 48 7.87 25.18 1.42
CA TYR A 48 7.37 24.56 2.64
C TYR A 48 8.43 23.60 3.20
N GLU A 49 8.42 23.45 4.52
CA GLU A 49 9.31 22.51 5.22
C GLU A 49 8.57 21.19 5.48
N LEU A 50 9.25 20.06 5.20
CA LEU A 50 8.67 18.73 5.37
C LEU A 50 8.56 18.38 6.85
N LEU A 51 7.33 18.23 7.34
CA LEU A 51 7.07 17.76 8.69
C LEU A 51 7.31 16.25 8.83
N ARG A 52 6.61 15.45 8.01
CA ARG A 52 6.58 13.99 8.13
C ARG A 52 6.09 13.35 6.82
N ILE A 53 6.61 12.16 6.54
CA ILE A 53 6.11 11.25 5.51
C ILE A 53 5.36 10.12 6.21
N TYR A 54 4.05 10.01 5.99
CA TYR A 54 3.22 8.93 6.51
C TYR A 54 3.06 7.86 5.44
N TYR A 55 3.52 6.64 5.74
CA TYR A 55 3.39 5.49 4.85
C TYR A 55 2.34 4.53 5.40
N TYR A 56 1.24 4.34 4.68
CA TYR A 56 0.11 3.51 5.09
C TYR A 56 0.09 2.22 4.29
N ASP A 57 0.12 1.08 4.98
CA ASP A 57 0.00 -0.23 4.35
C ASP A 57 -0.59 -1.22 5.34
N ALA A 58 -0.83 -2.45 4.93
CA ALA A 58 -1.18 -3.55 5.83
C ALA A 58 -0.14 -4.66 5.67
N PRO A 59 0.49 -5.12 6.78
CA PRO A 59 1.47 -6.19 6.73
C PRO A 59 0.92 -7.44 6.03
N PRO A 60 1.73 -8.19 5.27
CA PRO A 60 1.29 -9.46 4.70
C PRO A 60 0.85 -10.42 5.82
N SER A 61 -0.17 -11.23 5.56
CA SER A 61 -0.61 -12.25 6.53
C SER A 61 0.50 -13.30 6.73
N ALA A 62 0.72 -13.68 7.99
CA ALA A 62 1.61 -14.77 8.40
C ALA A 62 0.84 -16.09 8.61
N ASP A 63 -0.44 -16.15 8.25
CA ASP A 63 -1.29 -17.30 8.50
C ASP A 63 -0.85 -18.53 7.68
N SER A 64 -1.20 -19.71 8.18
CA SER A 64 -1.14 -20.95 7.40
C SER A 64 -2.52 -21.28 6.84
N VAL A 65 -2.59 -21.45 5.52
CA VAL A 65 -3.83 -21.73 4.79
C VAL A 65 -3.75 -23.08 4.10
N THR A 66 -4.88 -23.76 3.98
CA THR A 66 -4.98 -25.02 3.25
C THR A 66 -5.42 -24.73 1.83
N LYS A 67 -4.68 -25.20 0.83
CA LYS A 67 -5.03 -25.03 -0.59
C LYS A 67 -6.36 -25.72 -0.93
N PRO A 68 -7.16 -25.15 -1.84
CA PRO A 68 -8.54 -25.58 -2.06
C PRO A 68 -8.66 -26.97 -2.71
N VAL A 69 -7.76 -27.31 -3.65
CA VAL A 69 -7.81 -28.56 -4.41
C VAL A 69 -6.86 -29.60 -3.82
N SER A 70 -5.57 -29.30 -3.71
CA SER A 70 -4.58 -30.29 -3.24
C SER A 70 -4.65 -30.57 -1.74
N ARG A 71 -5.36 -29.73 -0.98
CA ARG A 71 -5.44 -29.76 0.50
C ARG A 71 -4.09 -29.68 1.21
N THR A 72 -3.04 -29.27 0.49
CA THR A 72 -1.72 -29.04 1.08
C THR A 72 -1.72 -27.77 1.93
N ARG A 73 -0.94 -27.76 3.01
CA ARG A 73 -0.75 -26.56 3.82
C ARG A 73 0.26 -25.63 3.16
N MET A 74 -0.08 -24.35 3.12
CA MET A 74 0.77 -23.26 2.64
C MET A 74 0.94 -22.25 3.77
N ASN A 75 2.19 -22.01 4.17
CA ASN A 75 2.51 -20.97 5.12
C ASN A 75 2.75 -19.64 4.38
N LEU A 76 1.94 -18.62 4.67
CA LEU A 76 2.08 -17.32 4.00
C LEU A 76 3.33 -16.56 4.46
N ALA A 77 3.81 -16.81 5.68
CA ALA A 77 5.02 -16.19 6.23
C ALA A 77 6.29 -16.60 5.48
N THR A 78 6.31 -17.77 4.84
CA THR A 78 7.48 -18.26 4.08
C THR A 78 7.49 -17.77 2.64
N THR A 79 6.45 -17.06 2.19
CA THR A 79 6.37 -16.58 0.81
C THR A 79 7.40 -15.47 0.55
N GLU A 80 7.89 -15.40 -0.68
CA GLU A 80 8.77 -14.32 -1.12
C GLU A 80 8.12 -12.95 -0.91
N ARG A 81 6.83 -12.81 -1.24
CA ARG A 81 6.06 -11.60 -0.99
C ARG A 81 6.12 -11.16 0.47
N PHE A 82 5.95 -12.09 1.42
CA PHE A 82 6.04 -11.78 2.84
C PHE A 82 7.42 -11.23 3.20
N ARG A 83 8.48 -11.93 2.79
CA ARG A 83 9.88 -11.53 3.07
C ARG A 83 10.21 -10.15 2.49
N LEU A 84 9.81 -9.90 1.24
CA LEU A 84 10.08 -8.63 0.56
C LEU A 84 9.31 -7.47 1.21
N SER A 85 8.04 -7.66 1.55
CA SER A 85 7.25 -6.65 2.28
C SER A 85 7.83 -6.35 3.66
N GLN A 86 8.22 -7.38 4.43
CA GLN A 86 8.81 -7.19 5.74
C GLN A 86 10.15 -6.44 5.65
N SER A 87 11.03 -6.87 4.74
CA SER A 87 12.30 -6.19 4.48
C SER A 87 12.11 -4.73 4.06
N LEU A 88 11.07 -4.43 3.28
CA LEU A 88 10.76 -3.06 2.90
C LEU A 88 10.40 -2.22 4.13
N TYR A 89 9.52 -2.72 5.00
CA TYR A 89 9.09 -1.98 6.20
C TYR A 89 10.22 -1.76 7.19
N ASP A 90 11.05 -2.79 7.40
CA ASP A 90 12.21 -2.75 8.30
C ASP A 90 13.25 -1.71 7.83
N GLN A 91 13.41 -1.55 6.51
CA GLN A 91 14.28 -0.51 5.96
C GLN A 91 13.63 0.86 5.99
N LEU A 92 12.32 0.96 5.74
CA LEU A 92 11.61 2.23 5.64
C LEU A 92 11.45 2.93 6.99
N VAL A 93 11.29 2.18 8.08
CA VAL A 93 11.22 2.76 9.44
C VAL A 93 12.51 3.46 9.86
N LEU A 94 13.65 3.06 9.28
CA LEU A 94 14.96 3.66 9.52
C LEU A 94 15.19 4.94 8.69
N LYS A 95 14.35 5.23 7.70
CA LYS A 95 14.52 6.40 6.83
C LYS A 95 14.05 7.68 7.54
N PRO A 96 14.74 8.82 7.34
CA PRO A 96 14.35 10.09 7.95
C PRO A 96 12.91 10.49 7.61
N HIS A 97 12.22 11.12 8.55
CA HIS A 97 10.84 11.63 8.42
C HIS A 97 9.74 10.59 8.18
N PHE A 98 10.05 9.30 8.00
CA PHE A 98 9.03 8.25 7.78
C PHE A 98 8.30 7.86 9.07
N ALA A 99 6.97 7.78 9.00
CA ALA A 99 6.11 7.15 9.99
C ALA A 99 5.25 6.09 9.31
N LEU A 100 5.49 4.84 9.68
CA LEU A 100 4.70 3.70 9.20
C LEU A 100 3.36 3.64 9.95
N ARG A 101 2.27 3.55 9.20
CA ARG A 101 0.89 3.53 9.68
C ARG A 101 0.20 2.24 9.25
N MET A 102 0.52 1.16 9.96
CA MET A 102 0.08 -0.19 9.60
C MET A 102 -1.39 -0.46 9.95
N GLY A 103 -2.18 -0.81 8.94
CA GLY A 103 -3.47 -1.47 9.12
C GLY A 103 -3.31 -2.95 9.43
N GLU A 104 -4.37 -3.71 9.17
CA GLU A 104 -4.39 -5.16 9.38
C GLU A 104 -4.74 -5.86 8.07
N THR A 105 -4.06 -6.97 7.78
CA THR A 105 -4.50 -7.89 6.73
C THR A 105 -5.29 -9.01 7.38
N ARG A 106 -6.54 -9.18 6.96
CA ARG A 106 -7.42 -10.25 7.44
C ARG A 106 -7.77 -11.19 6.30
N LEU A 107 -7.62 -12.47 6.56
CA LEU A 107 -8.12 -13.52 5.69
C LEU A 107 -9.65 -13.58 5.80
N SER A 108 -10.33 -13.64 4.64
CA SER A 108 -11.77 -13.87 4.57
C SER A 108 -12.12 -15.24 5.18
N PRO A 109 -13.32 -15.41 5.77
CA PRO A 109 -13.80 -16.71 6.26
C PRO A 109 -13.70 -17.81 5.19
N ASP A 110 -13.97 -17.46 3.93
CA ASP A 110 -13.92 -18.39 2.79
C ASP A 110 -12.49 -18.68 2.33
N LYS A 111 -11.52 -17.84 2.73
CA LYS A 111 -10.06 -17.87 2.45
C LYS A 111 -9.65 -17.81 0.97
N TRP A 112 -10.41 -18.43 0.09
CA TRP A 112 -10.11 -18.60 -1.33
C TRP A 112 -11.28 -18.15 -2.19
N ARG A 113 -10.97 -17.50 -3.30
CA ARG A 113 -11.94 -17.13 -4.33
C ARG A 113 -11.45 -17.64 -5.69
N ILE A 114 -12.38 -18.10 -6.53
CA ILE A 114 -12.06 -18.45 -7.92
C ILE A 114 -11.69 -17.17 -8.67
N LYS A 115 -10.57 -17.20 -9.40
CA LYS A 115 -10.14 -16.07 -10.23
C LYS A 115 -11.25 -15.72 -11.24
N PRO A 116 -11.64 -14.45 -11.42
CA PRO A 116 -12.71 -14.07 -12.33
C PRO A 116 -12.51 -14.56 -13.78
N ARG A 117 -11.26 -14.65 -14.25
CA ARG A 117 -10.92 -15.21 -15.56
C ARG A 117 -11.28 -16.70 -15.65
N VAL A 118 -11.02 -17.47 -14.61
CA VAL A 118 -11.31 -18.91 -14.57
C VAL A 118 -12.82 -19.14 -14.47
N ALA A 119 -13.51 -18.38 -13.62
CA ALA A 119 -14.97 -18.45 -13.53
C ALA A 119 -15.63 -18.24 -14.91
N ARG A 120 -15.15 -17.27 -15.70
CA ARG A 120 -15.62 -17.05 -17.07
C ARG A 120 -15.32 -18.20 -18.01
N SER A 121 -14.11 -18.79 -17.96
CA SER A 121 -13.76 -19.90 -18.85
C SER A 121 -14.54 -21.18 -18.55
N LEU A 122 -14.95 -21.40 -17.30
CA LEU A 122 -15.74 -22.58 -16.92
C LEU A 122 -17.16 -22.59 -17.49
N VAL A 123 -17.68 -21.42 -17.89
CA VAL A 123 -18.99 -21.31 -18.55
C VAL A 123 -18.93 -21.90 -19.97
N SER A 124 -17.79 -21.77 -20.64
CA SER A 124 -17.59 -22.25 -22.02
C SER A 124 -16.98 -23.64 -22.09
N GLU A 125 -16.06 -23.97 -21.18
CA GLU A 125 -15.34 -25.25 -21.16
C GLU A 125 -15.21 -25.77 -19.74
N GLN A 126 -15.86 -26.91 -19.47
CA GLN A 126 -15.76 -27.56 -18.18
C GLN A 126 -14.47 -28.36 -18.08
N ARG A 127 -13.61 -28.00 -17.12
CA ARG A 127 -12.38 -28.73 -16.81
C ARG A 127 -12.22 -28.87 -15.30
N ALA A 128 -11.37 -29.81 -14.88
CA ALA A 128 -10.95 -29.91 -13.50
C ALA A 128 -10.22 -28.63 -13.06
N LEU A 129 -10.48 -28.19 -11.84
CA LEU A 129 -9.81 -27.05 -11.22
C LEU A 129 -8.53 -27.49 -10.52
N GLY A 130 -7.49 -26.67 -10.66
CA GLY A 130 -6.26 -26.77 -9.88
C GLY A 130 -6.17 -25.67 -8.82
N ASP A 131 -5.19 -25.75 -7.92
CA ASP A 131 -4.98 -24.71 -6.90
C ASP A 131 -4.71 -23.32 -7.52
N ASP A 132 -4.09 -23.28 -8.70
CA ASP A 132 -3.76 -22.04 -9.42
C ASP A 132 -4.99 -21.32 -9.98
N ASP A 133 -6.15 -21.96 -9.98
CA ASP A 133 -7.42 -21.35 -10.38
C ASP A 133 -8.02 -20.44 -9.30
N PHE A 134 -7.47 -20.51 -8.09
CA PHE A 134 -7.92 -19.76 -6.93
C PHE A 134 -6.91 -18.67 -6.55
N GLU A 135 -7.41 -17.64 -5.89
CA GLU A 135 -6.62 -16.60 -5.25
C GLU A 135 -7.05 -16.46 -3.79
N LEU A 136 -6.11 -16.05 -2.93
CA LEU A 136 -6.43 -15.78 -1.53
C LEU A 136 -7.30 -14.53 -1.43
N ASP A 137 -8.40 -14.65 -0.69
CA ASP A 137 -9.28 -13.53 -0.40
C ASP A 137 -8.79 -12.82 0.87
N LEU A 138 -7.82 -11.94 0.67
CA LEU A 138 -7.23 -11.10 1.72
C LEU A 138 -7.82 -9.70 1.65
N SER A 139 -8.29 -9.20 2.79
CA SER A 139 -8.76 -7.81 2.92
C SER A 139 -7.82 -6.99 3.79
N GLN A 140 -7.43 -5.82 3.32
CA GLN A 140 -6.72 -4.83 4.12
C GLN A 140 -7.76 -3.96 4.84
N LYS A 141 -7.69 -3.94 6.17
CA LYS A 141 -8.61 -3.18 7.03
C LYS A 141 -7.85 -2.07 7.75
N GLY A 142 -8.52 -0.96 8.01
CA GLY A 142 -7.99 0.14 8.83
C GLY A 142 -7.02 1.10 8.14
N VAL A 143 -6.53 0.80 6.93
CA VAL A 143 -5.65 1.70 6.16
C VAL A 143 -6.37 3.02 5.84
N ASP A 144 -7.54 2.98 5.21
CA ASP A 144 -8.30 4.18 4.88
C ASP A 144 -8.71 4.99 6.11
N MET A 145 -9.09 4.31 7.19
CA MET A 145 -9.46 4.96 8.45
C MET A 145 -8.26 5.71 9.06
N ARG A 146 -7.07 5.10 9.03
CA ARG A 146 -5.82 5.74 9.50
C ARG A 146 -5.47 6.97 8.67
N ILE A 147 -5.56 6.87 7.33
CA ILE A 147 -5.36 8.02 6.44
C ILE A 147 -6.33 9.14 6.81
N GLY A 148 -7.63 8.82 6.93
CA GLY A 148 -8.66 9.78 7.26
C GLY A 148 -8.43 10.47 8.61
N LEU A 149 -8.08 9.70 9.65
CA LEU A 149 -7.82 10.22 10.99
C LEU A 149 -6.58 11.13 11.04
N ASP A 150 -5.48 10.72 10.40
CA ASP A 150 -4.26 11.53 10.35
C ASP A 150 -4.50 12.82 9.53
N MET A 151 -5.24 12.76 8.41
CA MET A 151 -5.64 13.96 7.66
C MET A 151 -6.50 14.90 8.52
N ALA A 152 -7.51 14.37 9.21
CA ALA A 152 -8.36 15.16 10.10
C ALA A 152 -7.55 15.80 11.22
N ARG A 153 -6.63 15.06 11.84
CA ARG A 153 -5.75 15.57 12.90
C ARG A 153 -4.83 16.68 12.39
N LEU A 154 -4.22 16.51 11.22
CA LEU A 154 -3.35 17.50 10.59
C LEU A 154 -4.11 18.81 10.31
N ALA A 155 -5.36 18.71 9.84
CA ALA A 155 -6.22 19.86 9.59
C ALA A 155 -6.70 20.52 10.89
N LEU A 156 -7.23 19.76 11.85
CA LEU A 156 -7.79 20.27 13.11
C LEU A 156 -6.76 20.98 13.99
N ARG A 157 -5.49 20.55 13.92
CA ARG A 157 -4.39 21.16 14.68
C ARG A 157 -3.63 22.21 13.89
N GLU A 158 -4.05 22.51 12.66
CA GLU A 158 -3.37 23.40 11.72
C GLU A 158 -1.85 23.18 11.64
N THR A 159 -1.42 21.93 11.81
CA THR A 159 0.01 21.61 11.95
C THR A 159 0.74 21.72 10.61
N VAL A 160 -0.01 21.63 9.51
CA VAL A 160 0.50 21.76 8.15
C VAL A 160 -0.41 22.68 7.34
N ARG A 161 0.18 23.39 6.40
CA ARG A 161 -0.50 24.27 5.44
C ARG A 161 -0.76 23.59 4.09
N ALA A 162 -0.12 22.44 3.84
CA ALA A 162 -0.33 21.63 2.66
C ALA A 162 -0.17 20.13 2.97
N VAL A 163 -0.86 19.30 2.19
CA VAL A 163 -0.72 17.85 2.24
C VAL A 163 -0.57 17.32 0.82
N VAL A 164 0.45 16.48 0.60
CA VAL A 164 0.64 15.73 -0.65
C VAL A 164 0.14 14.31 -0.43
N VAL A 165 -0.89 13.90 -1.17
CA VAL A 165 -1.47 12.56 -1.05
C VAL A 165 -1.16 11.73 -2.30
N VAL A 166 -0.58 10.56 -2.11
CA VAL A 166 -0.35 9.56 -3.16
C VAL A 166 -1.21 8.35 -2.86
N ARG A 167 -2.34 8.23 -3.55
CA ARG A 167 -3.26 7.09 -3.43
C ARG A 167 -3.88 6.75 -4.78
N ARG A 168 -4.49 5.57 -4.87
CA ARG A 168 -5.35 5.24 -6.01
C ARG A 168 -6.61 6.09 -5.93
N PHE A 169 -6.73 7.10 -6.79
CA PHE A 169 -7.98 7.81 -7.01
C PHE A 169 -8.77 7.06 -8.09
N GLY A 170 -10.05 6.78 -7.85
CA GLY A 170 -10.92 6.25 -8.90
C GLY A 170 -11.01 7.28 -10.01
N LEU A 171 -10.57 6.91 -11.23
CA LEU A 171 -10.49 7.73 -12.45
C LEU A 171 -9.69 9.03 -12.25
N CYS A 172 -8.53 9.13 -12.91
CA CYS A 172 -7.56 10.24 -12.87
C CYS A 172 -6.50 10.15 -11.75
N SER A 173 -5.28 9.84 -12.18
CA SER A 173 -4.04 10.06 -11.43
C SER A 173 -3.81 11.55 -11.22
N GLY A 174 -4.09 12.08 -10.03
CA GLY A 174 -3.84 13.48 -9.67
C GLY A 174 -3.21 13.61 -8.28
N VAL A 175 -2.19 14.45 -8.16
CA VAL A 175 -1.70 14.97 -6.88
C VAL A 175 -2.71 16.02 -6.43
N GLN A 176 -3.41 15.77 -5.34
CA GLN A 176 -4.36 16.74 -4.80
C GLN A 176 -3.67 17.57 -3.72
N ILE A 177 -3.22 18.77 -4.09
CA ILE A 177 -2.81 19.80 -3.14
C ILE A 177 -4.08 20.48 -2.69
N ARG A 178 -4.45 20.33 -1.42
CA ARG A 178 -5.46 21.17 -0.78
C ARG A 178 -4.72 22.24 0.01
N SER A 179 -4.80 23.48 -0.45
CA SER A 179 -4.56 24.67 0.37
C SER A 179 -5.86 24.99 1.10
N SER A 180 -5.81 25.08 2.43
CA SER A 180 -6.83 25.79 3.22
C SER A 180 -6.74 27.28 2.95
#